data_AF-A0A1Z5IWJ7-F1
#
_entry.id   AF-A0A1Z5IWJ7-F1
#
_cell.length_a   1.000
_cell.length_b   1.000
_cell.length_c   1.000
_cell.angle_alpha   90.00
_cell.angle_beta   90.00
_cell.angle_gamma   90.00
#
_symmetry.space_group_name_H-M   'P 1'
#
loop_
_entity.id
_entity.type
_entity.pdbx_description
1 polymer ?
#
loop_
_entity_poly.entity_id
_entity_poly.type
_entity_poly.pdbx_seq_one_letter_code
_entity_poly.pdbx_strand_id
1 'polypeptide(L)'
;MAPRISRRRIAVAVILFCLSTVFGTSLLTRGRNLQSGELMPRTHQMLSHHVTVNFITQRGRKLRTYYWSTNHTSSRNADVTDIFNSDILEANSGINQHIPLDYSFDQTDLRNVRTLRNVRLGESINLYITKERPEDRPTGLQRFYKWLIND
;
A
#
# COMPACT_ATOMS: atom_id res chain seq x y z
N MET A 1 -29.78 -51.31 20.05
CA MET A 1 -29.17 -51.48 18.72
C MET A 1 -28.32 -50.25 18.41
N ALA A 2 -26.99 -50.37 18.36
CA ALA A 2 -26.10 -49.25 18.06
C ALA A 2 -25.99 -49.03 16.53
N PRO A 3 -26.09 -47.79 16.03
CA PRO A 3 -26.03 -47.54 14.59
C PRO A 3 -24.61 -47.80 14.07
N ARG A 4 -24.48 -48.75 13.14
CA ARG A 4 -23.23 -49.03 12.41
C ARG A 4 -22.88 -47.83 11.54
N ILE A 5 -21.94 -47.01 12.01
CA ILE A 5 -21.34 -45.93 11.21
C ILE A 5 -20.63 -46.59 10.02
N SER A 6 -21.09 -46.30 8.80
CA SER A 6 -20.49 -46.85 7.60
C SER A 6 -19.07 -46.32 7.42
N ARG A 7 -18.14 -47.18 6.95
CA ARG A 7 -16.71 -46.83 6.73
C ARG A 7 -16.52 -45.54 5.91
N ARG A 8 -17.48 -45.19 5.05
CA ARG A 8 -17.50 -43.92 4.30
C ARG A 8 -17.59 -42.69 5.19
N ARG A 9 -18.37 -42.71 6.28
CA ARG A 9 -18.50 -41.56 7.19
C ARG A 9 -17.21 -41.30 7.98
N ILE A 10 -16.47 -42.35 8.32
CA ILE A 10 -15.16 -42.24 8.98
C ILE A 10 -14.12 -41.64 8.02
N ALA A 11 -14.09 -42.09 6.77
CA ALA A 11 -13.18 -41.54 5.76
C ALA A 11 -13.41 -40.04 5.51
N VAL A 12 -14.69 -39.62 5.41
CA VAL A 12 -15.03 -38.19 5.23
C VAL A 12 -14.61 -37.35 6.44
N ALA A 13 -14.80 -37.85 7.66
CA ALA A 13 -14.39 -37.14 8.88
C ALA A 13 -12.86 -36.94 8.95
N VAL A 14 -12.08 -37.95 8.54
CA VAL A 14 -10.60 -37.85 8.50
C VAL A 14 -10.13 -36.82 7.47
N ILE A 15 -10.74 -36.78 6.29
CA ILE A 15 -10.39 -35.80 5.25
C ILE A 15 -10.67 -34.36 5.72
N LEU A 16 -11.84 -34.12 6.33
CA LEU A 16 -12.20 -32.80 6.87
C LEU A 16 -11.27 -32.39 8.03
N PHE A 17 -10.88 -33.34 8.87
CA PHE A 17 -9.93 -33.08 9.95
C PHE A 17 -8.54 -32.71 9.41
N CYS A 18 -8.03 -33.43 8.40
CA CYS A 18 -6.77 -33.09 7.75
C CYS A 18 -6.81 -31.72 7.06
N LEU A 19 -7.89 -31.41 6.34
CA LEU A 19 -8.03 -30.11 5.66
C LEU A 19 -8.06 -28.95 6.66
N SER A 20 -8.80 -29.09 7.77
CA SER A 20 -8.88 -28.06 8.81
C SER A 20 -7.58 -27.88 9.58
N THR A 21 -6.84 -28.95 9.87
CA THR A 21 -5.52 -28.83 10.53
C THR A 21 -4.47 -28.23 9.60
N VAL A 22 -4.43 -28.61 8.32
CA VAL A 22 -3.48 -28.03 7.35
C VAL A 22 -3.80 -26.55 7.09
N PHE A 23 -5.08 -26.19 6.91
CA PHE A 23 -5.47 -24.78 6.75
C PHE A 23 -5.25 -23.96 8.04
N GLY A 24 -5.60 -24.50 9.20
CA GLY A 24 -5.44 -23.82 10.48
C GLY A 24 -3.97 -23.56 10.84
N THR A 25 -3.10 -24.55 10.61
CA THR A 25 -1.66 -24.39 10.85
C THR A 25 -0.99 -23.45 9.85
N SER A 26 -1.44 -23.44 8.58
CA SER A 26 -0.98 -22.48 7.55
C SER A 26 -1.32 -21.03 7.90
N LEU A 27 -2.53 -20.78 8.43
CA LEU A 27 -2.95 -19.46 8.88
C LEU A 27 -2.16 -18.97 10.10
N LEU A 28 -1.88 -19.84 11.07
CA LEU A 28 -1.11 -19.51 12.28
C LEU A 28 0.37 -19.25 11.99
N THR A 29 0.97 -19.96 11.03
CA THR A 29 2.36 -19.78 10.62
C THR A 29 2.57 -18.52 9.77
N ARG A 30 1.60 -18.16 8.92
CA ARG A 30 1.62 -16.86 8.21
C ARG A 30 1.62 -15.67 9.17
N GLY A 31 0.88 -15.74 10.27
CA GLY A 31 0.83 -14.66 11.27
C GLY A 31 2.16 -14.41 11.99
N ARG A 32 2.92 -15.46 12.30
CA ARG A 32 4.22 -15.34 13.01
C ARG A 32 5.34 -14.76 12.16
N ASN A 33 5.38 -15.07 10.86
CA ASN A 33 6.44 -14.56 9.98
C ASN A 33 6.26 -13.08 9.59
N LEU A 34 5.08 -12.50 9.80
CA LEU A 34 4.82 -11.07 9.55
C LEU A 34 5.29 -10.16 10.70
N GLN A 35 5.67 -10.74 11.85
CA GLN A 35 6.06 -10.00 13.06
C GLN A 35 7.53 -10.21 13.47
N SER A 36 8.38 -10.83 12.64
CA SER A 36 9.78 -11.05 13.03
C SER A 36 10.58 -9.74 12.99
N GLY A 37 11.12 -9.35 14.15
CA GLY A 37 11.98 -8.17 14.31
C GLY A 37 13.30 -8.22 13.53
N GLU A 38 13.65 -9.34 12.91
CA GLU A 38 14.82 -9.48 12.05
C GLU A 38 14.64 -8.82 10.67
N LEU A 39 13.40 -8.63 10.20
CA LEU A 39 13.10 -7.91 8.96
C LEU A 39 13.08 -6.38 9.15
N MET A 40 12.98 -5.89 10.38
CA MET A 40 12.96 -4.45 10.72
C MET A 40 14.24 -3.69 10.34
N PRO A 41 15.47 -4.14 10.66
CA PRO A 41 16.68 -3.37 10.33
C PRO A 41 16.90 -3.20 8.82
N ARG A 42 16.58 -4.23 8.01
CA ARG A 42 16.66 -4.14 6.54
C ARG A 42 15.58 -3.24 5.96
N THR A 43 14.37 -3.25 6.52
CA THR A 43 13.31 -2.32 6.10
C THR A 43 13.66 -0.89 6.47
N HIS A 44 14.22 -0.60 7.65
CA HIS A 44 14.70 0.74 8.00
C HIS A 44 15.81 1.26 7.08
N GLN A 45 16.76 0.40 6.67
CA GLN A 45 17.78 0.76 5.69
C GLN A 45 17.17 1.02 4.31
N MET A 46 16.26 0.17 3.83
CA MET A 46 15.56 0.41 2.57
C MET A 46 14.79 1.74 2.58
N LEU A 47 14.08 2.04 3.67
CA LEU A 47 13.32 3.28 3.82
C LEU A 47 14.21 4.53 3.84
N SER A 48 15.48 4.41 4.23
CA SER A 48 16.41 5.55 4.23
C SER A 48 16.73 6.11 2.84
N HIS A 49 16.45 5.32 1.79
CA HIS A 49 16.62 5.69 0.38
C HIS A 49 15.29 6.07 -0.30
N HIS A 50 14.18 6.10 0.44
CA HIS A 50 12.85 6.38 -0.09
C HIS A 50 12.22 7.56 0.64
N VAL A 51 11.34 8.28 -0.04
CA VAL A 51 10.37 9.17 0.58
C VAL A 51 9.13 8.34 0.89
N THR A 52 8.74 8.27 2.16
CA THR A 52 7.52 7.57 2.57
C THR A 52 6.32 8.51 2.42
N VAL A 53 5.59 8.36 1.32
CA VAL A 53 4.45 9.19 0.96
C VAL A 53 3.17 8.61 1.54
N ASN A 54 2.51 9.32 2.44
CA ASN A 54 1.19 8.95 2.92
C ASN A 54 0.13 9.78 2.19
N PHE A 55 -0.79 9.10 1.53
CA PHE A 55 -1.97 9.71 0.95
C PHE A 55 -3.05 9.83 2.02
N ILE A 56 -3.37 11.06 2.39
CA ILE A 56 -4.27 11.38 3.49
C ILE A 56 -5.45 12.18 2.97
N THR A 57 -6.66 11.86 3.42
CA THR A 57 -7.84 12.67 3.09
C THR A 57 -7.75 14.05 3.73
N GLN A 58 -8.54 14.98 3.21
CA GLN A 58 -8.78 16.31 3.80
C GLN A 58 -9.09 16.27 5.32
N ARG A 59 -9.69 15.18 5.82
CA ARG A 59 -10.06 14.94 7.23
C ARG A 59 -8.97 14.23 8.05
N GLY A 60 -7.76 14.03 7.51
CA GLY A 60 -6.66 13.39 8.22
C GLY A 60 -6.64 11.86 8.20
N ARG A 61 -7.59 11.19 7.52
CA ARG A 61 -7.58 9.73 7.37
C ARG A 61 -6.53 9.30 6.35
N LYS A 62 -5.57 8.45 6.75
CA LYS A 62 -4.63 7.78 5.83
C LYS A 62 -5.36 6.74 4.98
N LEU A 63 -5.17 6.80 3.66
CA LEU A 63 -5.73 5.85 2.71
C LEU A 63 -4.69 4.86 2.19
N ARG A 64 -3.48 5.32 1.88
CA ARG A 64 -2.41 4.48 1.36
C ARG A 64 -1.05 5.08 1.71
N THR A 65 -0.03 4.22 1.76
CA THR A 65 1.37 4.61 1.84
C THR A 65 2.08 4.12 0.57
N TYR A 66 2.88 4.97 -0.03
CA TYR A 66 3.70 4.71 -1.20
C TYR A 66 5.15 5.08 -0.90
N TYR A 67 6.09 4.28 -1.38
CA TYR A 67 7.52 4.51 -1.16
C TYR A 67 8.11 5.01 -2.46
N TRP A 68 8.32 6.31 -2.54
CA TRP A 68 8.89 6.96 -3.71
C TRP A 68 10.41 6.92 -3.62
N SER A 69 11.09 6.66 -4.72
CA SER A 69 12.54 6.73 -4.82
C SER A 69 12.94 7.29 -6.19
N THR A 70 14.20 7.66 -6.30
CA THR A 70 14.77 8.21 -7.52
C THR A 70 16.13 7.59 -7.82
N ASN A 71 16.47 7.49 -9.10
CA ASN A 71 17.79 7.04 -9.54
C ASN A 71 18.85 8.17 -9.46
N HIS A 72 18.43 9.42 -9.24
CA HIS A 72 19.33 10.58 -9.24
C HIS A 72 20.17 10.69 -7.97
N THR A 73 19.70 10.17 -6.85
CA THR A 73 20.43 10.15 -5.58
C THR A 73 19.91 9.02 -4.70
N SER A 74 20.82 8.42 -3.95
CA SER A 74 20.52 7.39 -2.94
C SER A 74 21.05 7.80 -1.56
N SER A 75 21.57 9.00 -1.38
CA SER A 75 22.09 9.40 -0.08
C SER A 75 20.94 9.71 0.89
N ARG A 76 21.04 9.20 2.12
CA ARG A 76 20.07 9.51 3.18
C ARG A 76 20.03 11.02 3.43
N ASN A 77 18.84 11.57 3.64
CA ASN A 77 18.57 13.01 3.82
C ASN A 77 18.95 13.87 2.61
N ALA A 78 19.24 13.29 1.45
CA ALA A 78 19.40 14.06 0.22
C ALA A 78 18.11 14.83 -0.07
N ASP A 79 18.26 16.10 -0.41
CA ASP A 79 17.16 16.92 -0.91
C ASP A 79 16.77 16.41 -2.29
N VAL A 80 15.52 16.01 -2.42
CA VAL A 80 14.91 15.51 -3.66
C VAL A 80 13.68 16.34 -4.03
N THR A 81 13.52 17.52 -3.42
CA THR A 81 12.34 18.37 -3.55
C THR A 81 11.97 18.62 -5.01
N ASP A 82 12.92 19.05 -5.83
CA ASP A 82 12.64 19.41 -7.22
C ASP A 82 12.21 18.19 -8.06
N ILE A 83 12.88 17.06 -7.88
CA ILE A 83 12.60 15.81 -8.61
C ILE A 83 11.26 15.21 -8.15
N PHE A 84 11.00 15.24 -6.85
CA PHE A 84 9.75 14.80 -6.29
C PHE A 84 8.59 15.68 -6.78
N ASN A 85 8.80 17.00 -6.82
CA ASN A 85 7.82 17.96 -7.30
C ASN A 85 7.53 17.77 -8.80
N SER A 86 8.55 17.55 -9.63
CA SER A 86 8.31 17.24 -11.05
C SER A 86 7.48 15.97 -11.21
N ASP A 87 7.77 14.92 -10.44
CA ASP A 87 7.04 13.65 -10.53
C ASP A 87 5.58 13.83 -10.06
N ILE A 88 5.29 14.44 -8.91
CA ILE A 88 3.90 14.60 -8.45
C ILE A 88 3.06 15.54 -9.33
N LEU A 89 3.68 16.52 -10.00
CA LEU A 89 2.97 17.47 -10.86
C LEU A 89 2.69 16.91 -12.26
N GLU A 90 3.44 15.91 -12.72
CA GLU A 90 3.20 15.24 -14.00
C GLU A 90 2.04 14.24 -13.92
N ALA A 91 0.96 14.48 -14.66
CA ALA A 91 -0.28 13.69 -14.57
C ALA A 91 -0.13 12.16 -14.77
N ASN A 92 0.90 11.72 -15.50
CA ASN A 92 1.15 10.30 -15.80
C ASN A 92 2.31 9.69 -15.01
N SER A 93 2.84 10.41 -14.03
CA SER A 93 3.97 9.97 -13.23
C SER A 93 3.69 8.72 -12.41
N GLY A 94 4.77 8.06 -11.99
CA GLY A 94 4.70 6.86 -11.15
C GLY A 94 3.93 7.15 -9.86
N ILE A 95 4.17 8.29 -9.20
CA ILE A 95 3.48 8.64 -7.96
C ILE A 95 1.97 8.89 -8.15
N ASN A 96 1.55 9.50 -9.27
CA ASN A 96 0.13 9.77 -9.54
C ASN A 96 -0.67 8.48 -9.78
N GLN A 97 -0.05 7.46 -10.36
CA GLN A 97 -0.66 6.13 -10.53
C GLN A 97 -0.95 5.45 -9.19
N HIS A 98 -0.22 5.81 -8.12
CA HIS A 98 -0.40 5.24 -6.80
C HIS A 98 -1.45 5.97 -5.95
N ILE A 99 -1.99 7.09 -6.44
CA ILE A 99 -3.11 7.78 -5.79
C ILE A 99 -4.35 6.88 -5.84
N PRO A 100 -5.08 6.71 -4.73
CA PRO A 100 -6.30 5.91 -4.68
C PRO A 100 -7.32 6.27 -5.78
N LEU A 101 -8.03 5.26 -6.28
CA LEU A 101 -8.88 5.29 -7.47
C LEU A 101 -9.81 6.52 -7.60
N ASP A 102 -10.48 6.91 -6.51
CA ASP A 102 -11.48 8.00 -6.48
C ASP A 102 -10.94 9.33 -5.92
N TYR A 103 -9.62 9.50 -5.92
CA TYR A 103 -8.96 10.65 -5.32
C TYR A 103 -7.95 11.24 -6.30
N SER A 104 -7.75 12.55 -6.16
CA SER A 104 -6.76 13.32 -6.89
C SER A 104 -5.89 14.14 -5.93
N PHE A 105 -4.69 14.46 -6.39
CA PHE A 105 -3.80 15.38 -5.71
C PHE A 105 -4.22 16.83 -5.98
N ASP A 106 -4.40 17.61 -4.93
CA ASP A 106 -4.72 19.03 -5.03
C ASP A 106 -3.46 19.87 -4.88
N GLN A 107 -3.02 20.46 -5.98
CA GLN A 107 -1.83 21.33 -6.04
C GLN A 107 -2.06 22.68 -5.35
N THR A 108 -3.31 23.08 -5.14
CA THR A 108 -3.68 24.37 -4.53
C THR A 108 -3.80 24.30 -3.01
N ASP A 109 -3.83 23.10 -2.43
CA ASP A 109 -3.90 22.92 -0.97
C ASP A 109 -2.60 23.42 -0.32
N LEU A 110 -2.72 24.44 0.52
CA LEU A 110 -1.58 25.05 1.22
C LEU A 110 -0.78 24.05 2.07
N ARG A 111 -1.41 22.97 2.56
CA ARG A 111 -0.70 21.93 3.30
C ARG A 111 0.20 21.11 2.38
N ASN A 112 -0.27 20.81 1.17
CA ASN A 112 0.55 20.16 0.15
C ASN A 112 1.69 21.07 -0.29
N VAL A 113 1.40 22.33 -0.59
CA VAL A 113 2.43 23.32 -0.93
C VAL A 113 3.50 23.41 0.16
N ARG A 114 3.11 23.36 1.44
CA ARG A 114 4.07 23.35 2.56
C ARG A 114 4.89 22.07 2.61
N THR A 115 4.27 20.91 2.44
CA THR A 115 4.96 19.61 2.42
C THR A 115 5.97 19.53 1.27
N LEU A 116 5.61 20.05 0.10
CA LEU A 116 6.43 20.02 -1.12
C LEU A 116 7.60 21.03 -1.13
N ARG A 117 7.80 21.81 -0.06
CA ARG A 117 8.92 22.76 0.04
C ARG A 117 10.24 22.12 0.47
N ASN A 118 10.19 20.96 1.11
CA ASN A 118 11.38 20.27 1.59
C ASN A 118 11.05 18.79 1.69
N VAL A 119 11.44 18.04 0.67
CA VAL A 119 11.26 16.59 0.58
C VAL A 119 12.64 15.95 0.53
N ARG A 120 12.92 15.06 1.49
CA ARG A 120 14.21 14.39 1.60
C ARG A 120 14.08 12.88 1.64
N LEU A 121 15.08 12.18 1.13
CA LEU A 121 15.15 10.73 1.25
C LEU A 121 15.25 10.30 2.72
N GLY A 122 14.48 9.30 3.11
CA GLY A 122 14.38 8.80 4.48
C GLY A 122 13.32 9.51 5.32
N GLU A 123 12.66 10.54 4.79
CA GLU A 123 11.56 11.22 5.48
C GLU A 123 10.20 10.62 5.11
N SER A 124 9.22 10.85 6.00
CA SER A 124 7.81 10.56 5.71
C SER A 124 7.04 11.85 5.56
N ILE A 125 6.31 11.94 4.46
CA ILE A 125 5.50 13.12 4.11
C ILE A 125 4.03 12.73 3.98
N ASN A 126 3.18 13.73 4.15
CA ASN A 126 1.74 13.58 4.03
C ASN A 126 1.24 14.43 2.87
N LEU A 127 0.66 13.77 1.86
CA LEU A 127 -0.02 14.41 0.74
C LEU A 127 -1.53 14.33 0.96
N TYR A 128 -2.16 15.49 1.03
CA TYR A 128 -3.59 15.65 1.17
C TYR A 128 -4.24 15.47 -0.20
N ILE A 129 -5.10 14.45 -0.29
CA ILE A 129 -5.82 14.10 -1.50
C ILE A 129 -7.31 14.39 -1.32
N THR A 130 -7.92 14.85 -2.41
CA THR A 130 -9.31 15.26 -2.46
C THR A 130 -10.10 14.22 -3.23
N LYS A 131 -11.31 13.92 -2.74
CA LYS A 131 -12.19 12.95 -3.40
C LYS A 131 -12.73 13.57 -4.69
N GLU A 132 -12.58 12.86 -5.79
CA GLU A 132 -13.06 13.31 -7.09
C GLU A 132 -14.59 13.36 -7.14
N ARG A 133 -15.11 14.38 -7.82
CA ARG A 133 -16.54 14.49 -8.12
C ARG A 133 -16.96 13.31 -8.98
N PRO A 134 -18.22 12.83 -8.88
CA PRO A 134 -18.68 11.67 -9.65
C PRO A 134 -18.42 11.77 -11.16
N GLU A 135 -18.46 12.98 -11.70
CA GLU A 135 -18.26 13.32 -13.12
C GLU A 135 -16.80 13.14 -13.57
N ASP A 136 -15.85 13.38 -12.67
CA ASP A 136 -14.40 13.35 -12.96
C ASP A 136 -13.75 12.00 -12.65
N ARG A 137 -14.51 11.04 -12.11
CA ARG A 137 -13.97 9.74 -11.72
C ARG A 137 -13.59 8.90 -12.93
N PRO A 138 -12.49 8.13 -12.86
CA PRO A 138 -12.13 7.19 -13.90
C PRO A 138 -13.25 6.14 -14.06
N THR A 139 -13.71 5.95 -15.30
CA THR A 139 -14.74 4.97 -15.68
C THR A 139 -14.18 3.91 -16.63
N GLY A 140 -14.89 2.78 -16.74
CA GLY A 140 -14.56 1.70 -17.69
C GLY A 140 -13.14 1.15 -17.51
N LEU A 141 -12.38 1.10 -18.62
CA LEU A 141 -11.03 0.53 -18.66
C LEU A 141 -10.02 1.29 -17.80
N GLN A 142 -10.09 2.62 -17.74
CA GLN A 142 -9.19 3.40 -16.88
C GLN A 142 -9.34 3.03 -15.41
N ARG A 143 -10.58 2.77 -14.98
CA ARG A 143 -10.87 2.29 -13.62
C ARG A 143 -10.28 0.91 -13.38
N PHE A 144 -10.36 0.02 -14.36
CA PHE A 144 -9.79 -1.32 -14.29
C PHE A 144 -8.25 -1.30 -14.23
N TYR A 145 -7.58 -0.50 -15.08
CA TYR A 145 -6.13 -0.33 -15.03
C TYR A 145 -5.66 0.25 -13.69
N LYS A 146 -6.33 1.30 -13.20
CA LYS A 146 -5.99 1.93 -11.91
C LYS A 146 -6.36 1.02 -10.72
N TRP A 147 -7.30 0.10 -10.87
CA TRP A 147 -7.54 -0.96 -9.87
C TRP A 147 -6.41 -2.00 -9.87
N LEU A 148 -5.99 -2.50 -11.03
CA LEU A 148 -4.89 -3.46 -11.15
C LEU A 148 -3.55 -2.95 -10.61
N ILE A 149 -3.28 -1.65 -10.72
CA ILE A 149 -2.05 -1.01 -10.19
C ILE A 149 -2.18 -0.73 -8.67
N ASN A 150 -3.40 -0.67 -8.15
CA ASN A 150 -3.67 -0.31 -6.76
C ASN A 150 -3.87 -1.51 -5.81
N ASP A 151 -4.19 -2.70 -6.34
CA ASP A 151 -4.19 -3.99 -5.62
C ASP A 151 -2.78 -4.55 -5.42
#